data_AF-A0A086KPS7-F1
#
_entry.id   AF-A0A086KPS7-F1
#
_cell.length_a   1.000
_cell.length_b   1.000
_cell.length_c   1.000
_cell.angle_alpha   90.00
_cell.angle_beta   90.00
_cell.angle_gamma   90.00
#
_symmetry.space_group_name_H-M   'P 1'
#
loop_
_entity.id
_entity.type
_entity.pdbx_description
1 polymer ?
#
loop_
_entity_poly.entity_id
_entity_poly.type
_entity_poly.pdbx_seq_one_letter_code
_entity_poly.pdbx_strand_id
1 'polypeptide(L)' 'MELNTFRALTKGQAQAECQNCFQTGHWTYQCRNEKVYLTRPSRTQMLRNPKLRAPTFDDDDVPEIPLYVR' A
#
# COMPACT_ATOMS: atom_id res chain seq x y z
N MET A 1 -14.18 -16.54 -16.49
CA MET A 1 -13.50 -15.68 -15.51
C MET A 1 -13.96 -14.26 -15.80
N GLU A 2 -15.09 -13.88 -15.22
CA GLU A 2 -15.59 -12.51 -15.32
C GLU A 2 -14.59 -11.61 -14.59
N LEU A 3 -14.06 -10.62 -15.30
CA LEU A 3 -13.05 -9.72 -14.75
C LEU A 3 -13.73 -8.82 -13.71
N ASN A 4 -13.26 -8.87 -12.45
CA ASN A 4 -13.61 -7.91 -11.41
C ASN A 4 -13.05 -6.53 -11.78
N THR A 5 -13.68 -5.86 -12.74
CA THR A 5 -13.37 -4.49 -13.11
C THR A 5 -14.23 -3.54 -12.28
N PHE A 6 -13.64 -2.93 -11.24
CA PHE A 6 -14.30 -1.89 -10.46
C PHE A 6 -14.30 -0.58 -11.24
N ARG A 7 -15.43 -0.24 -11.86
CA ARG A 7 -15.60 1.03 -12.58
C ARG A 7 -15.89 2.14 -11.57
N ALA A 8 -15.02 3.14 -11.52
CA ALA A 8 -15.26 4.35 -10.73
C ALA A 8 -16.46 5.13 -11.27
N LEU A 9 -17.42 5.45 -10.40
CA LEU A 9 -18.61 6.24 -10.75
C LEU A 9 -18.42 7.73 -10.42
N THR A 10 -17.63 8.03 -9.40
CA THR A 10 -17.32 9.39 -8.96
C THR A 10 -15.83 9.65 -9.05
N LYS A 11 -15.44 10.94 -9.17
CA LYS A 11 -14.03 11.35 -9.18
C LYS A 11 -13.30 10.92 -7.89
N GLY A 12 -13.99 10.93 -6.75
CA GLY A 12 -13.44 10.47 -5.47
C GLY A 12 -13.19 8.96 -5.42
N GLN A 13 -14.03 8.14 -6.06
CA GLN A 13 -13.80 6.69 -6.16
C GLN A 13 -12.63 6.35 -7.09
N ALA A 14 -12.40 7.13 -8.14
CA ALA A 14 -11.29 6.91 -9.07
C ALA A 14 -9.92 7.02 -8.37
N GLN A 15 -9.82 7.84 -7.32
CA GLN A 15 -8.60 8.04 -6.54
C GLN A 15 -8.55 7.18 -5.26
N ALA A 16 -9.66 6.54 -4.89
CA ALA A 16 -9.72 5.69 -3.72
C ALA A 16 -8.98 4.37 -3.96
N GLU A 17 -8.04 4.02 -3.08
CA GLU A 17 -7.37 2.73 -3.05
C GLU A 17 -8.04 1.80 -2.03
N CYS A 18 -8.45 0.63 -2.49
CA CYS A 18 -9.09 -0.36 -1.63
C CYS A 18 -8.06 -1.14 -0.78
N GLN A 19 -8.18 -1.08 0.55
CA GLN A 19 -7.28 -1.78 1.48
C GLN A 19 -7.40 -3.33 1.48
N ASN A 20 -8.41 -3.90 0.82
CA ASN A 20 -8.57 -5.36 0.75
C ASN A 20 -7.87 -5.97 -0.47
N CYS A 21 -7.93 -5.29 -1.62
CA CYS A 21 -7.43 -5.80 -2.89
C CYS A 21 -6.36 -4.91 -3.54
N PHE A 22 -6.08 -3.75 -2.96
CA PHE A 22 -5.12 -2.75 -3.44
C PHE A 22 -5.37 -2.25 -4.86
N GLN A 23 -6.61 -2.37 -5.34
CA GLN A 23 -7.05 -1.80 -6.62
C GLN A 23 -7.70 -0.43 -6.41
N THR A 24 -7.53 0.45 -7.39
CA THR A 24 -8.19 1.76 -7.43
C THR A 24 -9.58 1.65 -8.04
N GLY A 25 -10.40 2.68 -7.84
CA GLY A 25 -11.72 2.79 -8.48
C GLY A 25 -12.91 2.45 -7.59
N HIS A 26 -12.67 2.03 -6.34
CA HIS A 26 -13.72 1.77 -5.37
C HIS A 26 -13.24 1.91 -3.92
N TRP A 27 -14.19 2.04 -3.00
CA TRP A 27 -13.93 2.04 -1.57
C TRP A 27 -13.98 0.63 -1.00
N THR A 28 -13.32 0.41 0.15
CA THR A 28 -13.21 -0.89 0.84
C THR A 28 -14.55 -1.57 1.08
N TYR A 29 -15.60 -0.81 1.39
CA TYR A 29 -16.94 -1.34 1.65
C TYR A 29 -17.66 -1.89 0.40
N GLN A 30 -17.21 -1.52 -0.82
CA GLN A 30 -17.78 -2.00 -2.09
C GLN A 30 -16.99 -3.18 -2.68
N CYS A 31 -15.86 -3.53 -2.06
CA CYS A 31 -14.94 -4.54 -2.59
C CYS A 31 -15.56 -5.93 -2.53
N ARG A 32 -15.67 -6.57 -3.71
CA ARG A 32 -16.09 -7.98 -3.86
C ARG A 32 -14.93 -8.91 -4.19
N ASN A 33 -13.73 -8.36 -4.32
CA ASN A 33 -12.53 -9.14 -4.58
C ASN A 33 -12.11 -9.91 -3.33
N GLU A 34 -11.44 -11.04 -3.52
CA GLU A 34 -10.79 -11.74 -2.41
C GLU A 34 -9.73 -10.86 -1.76
N LYS A 35 -9.52 -11.05 -0.45
CA LYS A 35 -8.51 -10.32 0.31
C LYS A 35 -7.14 -10.79 -0.16
N VAL A 36 -6.38 -9.88 -0.75
CA VAL A 36 -5.01 -10.17 -1.17
C VAL A 36 -4.12 -10.05 0.06
N TYR A 37 -3.50 -11.16 0.46
CA TYR A 37 -2.53 -11.15 1.55
C TYR A 37 -1.13 -10.91 1.01
N LEU A 38 -0.61 -9.71 1.22
CA LEU A 38 0.78 -9.38 0.94
C LEU A 38 1.63 -9.75 2.15
N THR A 39 2.40 -10.83 2.04
CA THR A 39 3.34 -11.23 3.09
C THR A 39 4.46 -10.21 3.19
N ARG A 40 4.58 -9.57 4.35
CA ARG A 40 5.81 -8.85 4.69
C ARG A 40 6.87 -9.89 5.05
N PRO A 41 8.06 -9.89 4.40
CA PRO A 41 9.09 -10.85 4.72
C PRO A 41 9.53 -10.66 6.18
N SER A 42 9.76 -11.77 6.88
CA SER A 42 10.25 -11.71 8.25
C SER A 42 11.70 -11.19 8.29
N ARG A 43 12.12 -10.65 9.43
CA ARG A 43 13.51 -10.19 9.63
C ARG A 43 14.53 -11.30 9.30
N THR A 44 14.24 -12.55 9.66
CA THR A 44 15.11 -13.70 9.35
C THR A 44 15.11 -14.03 7.86
N GLN A 45 13.98 -13.88 7.16
CA GLN A 45 13.90 -14.06 5.71
C GLN A 45 14.68 -12.97 4.96
N MET A 46 14.66 -11.72 5.44
CA MET A 46 15.46 -10.60 4.90
C MET A 46 16.97 -10.76 5.16
N LEU A 47 17.36 -11.38 6.27
CA LEU A 47 18.77 -11.69 6.55
C LEU A 47 19.31 -12.75 5.58
N ARG A 48 18.50 -13.79 5.31
CA ARG A 48 18.83 -14.87 4.36
C ARG A 48 18.88 -14.40 2.91
N ASN A 49 18.02 -13.46 2.52
CA ASN A 49 18.01 -12.86 1.18
C ASN A 49 18.20 -11.34 1.26
N PRO A 50 19.44 -10.84 1.10
CA PRO A 50 19.74 -9.41 1.15
C PRO A 50 18.97 -8.55 0.15
N LYS A 51 18.44 -9.12 -0.95
CA LYS A 51 17.62 -8.39 -1.94
C LYS A 51 16.25 -7.95 -1.42
N LEU A 52 15.78 -8.57 -0.33
CA LEU A 52 14.51 -8.22 0.31
C LEU A 52 14.67 -7.14 1.38
N ARG A 53 15.89 -6.64 1.61
CA ARG A 53 16.15 -5.58 2.59
C ARG A 53 15.62 -4.26 2.04
N ALA A 54 15.00 -3.49 2.92
CA ALA A 54 14.71 -2.09 2.63
C ALA A 54 16.04 -1.34 2.38
N PRO A 55 16.02 -0.28 1.55
CA PRO A 55 17.17 0.61 1.44
C PRO A 55 17.54 1.15 2.82
N THR A 56 18.83 1.39 3.03
CA THR A 56 19.31 2.15 4.18
C THR A 56 18.68 3.55 4.11
N PHE A 57 18.12 4.00 5.22
CA PHE A 57 17.77 5.41 5.38
C PHE A 57 19.03 6.10 5.87
N ASP A 58 19.59 6.99 5.05
CA ASP A 58 20.75 7.78 5.42
C ASP A 58 20.29 9.07 6.12
N ASP A 59 21.18 9.73 6.87
CA ASP A 59 20.85 10.94 7.62
C ASP A 59 20.33 12.08 6.72
N ASP A 60 20.71 12.07 5.44
CA ASP A 60 20.29 13.03 4.42
C ASP A 60 18.81 12.89 4.00
N ASP A 61 18.19 11.72 4.21
CA ASP A 61 16.80 11.44 3.81
C ASP A 61 15.77 11.81 4.89
N VAL A 62 16.22 12.30 6.05
CA VAL A 62 15.34 12.63 7.17
C VAL A 62 14.56 13.91 6.83
N PRO A 63 13.22 13.85 6.68
CA PRO A 63 12.45 15.05 6.42
C PRO A 63 12.55 15.98 7.63
N GLU A 64 12.76 17.27 7.37
CA GLU A 64 12.72 18.28 8.41
C GLU A 64 11.36 18.22 9.11
N ILE A 65 11.39 17.76 10.36
CA ILE A 65 10.19 17.74 11.20
C ILE A 65 9.80 19.20 11.47
N PRO A 66 8.63 19.65 11.01
CA PRO A 66 8.20 21.00 11.32
C PRO A 66 8.03 21.10 12.84
N LEU A 67 8.77 22.03 13.45
CA LEU A 67 8.55 22.38 14.84
C LEU A 67 7.15 22.96 14.94
N TYR A 68 6.20 22.15 15.41
CA TYR A 68 4.93 22.67 15.84
C TYR A 68 5.22 23.48 17.10
N VAL A 69 5.35 24.80 16.95
CA VAL A 69 5.36 25.71 18.10
C VAL A 69 3.96 25.62 18.70
N ARG A 70 3.87 25.05 19.89
CA ARG A 70 2.61 24.93 20.63
C ARG A 70 2.07 26.30 21.01
#